data_AF-A0A194Q093-F1
#
_entry.id   AF-A0A194Q093-F1
#
_cell.length_a   1.000
_cell.length_b   1.000
_cell.length_c   1.000
_cell.angle_alpha   90.00
_cell.angle_beta   90.00
_cell.angle_gamma   90.00
#
_symmetry.space_group_name_H-M   'P 1'
#
loop_
_entity.id
_entity.type
_entity.pdbx_description
1 polymer ?
#
loop_
_entity_poly.entity_id
_entity_poly.type
_entity_poly.pdbx_seq_one_letter_code
_entity_poly.pdbx_strand_id
1 'polypeptide(L)'
;MFGLKLKYFLNVSEKIIVRNLRNRQRPEVSANPGLNKRIQAFQEQGIKIEDEDAEEFLEKSNSNFYNVGEAYNEHLNETLIGKHDLQHKIVKEKYFKENLPNLLTWSEKEQIRHLATTQPDEWTPQRIAESFPVTVPVVKKLLKYPWKPATEERIARHDASAMRNWRELKEGNLNIPEDLKKRFLKFSERQIPPLNQKSIKVDLTQAEKIGEFEQIIQTCAKKDNAEK
;
A
#
# COMPACT_ATOMS: atom_id res chain seq x y z
N MET A 1 8.90 -9.33 -37.19
CA MET A 1 9.54 -8.29 -36.35
C MET A 1 8.50 -7.25 -35.96
N PHE A 2 7.83 -7.42 -34.82
CA PHE A 2 6.84 -6.46 -34.33
C PHE A 2 7.35 -5.83 -33.04
N GLY A 3 7.81 -4.58 -33.12
CA GLY A 3 8.25 -3.80 -31.98
C GLY A 3 7.05 -3.19 -31.25
N LEU A 4 6.76 -3.69 -30.05
CA LEU A 4 5.80 -3.08 -29.13
C LEU A 4 6.42 -1.82 -28.53
N LYS A 5 6.02 -0.64 -29.02
CA LYS A 5 6.30 0.63 -28.32
C LYS A 5 5.40 0.73 -27.08
N LEU A 6 5.98 0.50 -25.91
CA LEU A 6 5.35 0.84 -24.64
C LEU A 6 5.28 2.37 -24.51
N LYS A 7 4.09 2.94 -24.74
CA LYS A 7 3.78 4.32 -24.35
C LYS A 7 3.63 4.34 -22.82
N TYR A 8 4.54 5.02 -22.14
CA TYR A 8 4.36 5.38 -20.74
C TYR A 8 3.21 6.39 -20.64
N PHE A 9 2.05 5.94 -20.18
CA PHE A 9 1.00 6.84 -19.72
C PHE A 9 1.33 7.27 -18.30
N LEU A 10 1.99 8.41 -18.16
CA LEU A 10 1.93 9.19 -16.92
C LEU A 10 0.61 9.95 -16.94
N ASN A 11 -0.42 9.38 -16.33
CA ASN A 11 -1.62 10.13 -16.00
C ASN A 11 -1.28 11.12 -14.88
N VAL A 12 -0.95 12.36 -15.25
CA VAL A 12 -1.00 13.50 -14.34
C VAL A 12 -2.48 13.80 -14.13
N SER A 13 -3.05 13.35 -13.00
CA SER A 13 -4.43 13.68 -12.67
C SER A 13 -4.50 15.14 -12.21
N GLU A 14 -5.32 15.95 -12.87
CA GLU A 14 -5.71 17.32 -12.47
C GLU A 14 -6.70 17.34 -11.28
N LYS A 15 -6.55 16.41 -10.33
CA LYS A 15 -7.34 16.44 -9.09
C LYS A 15 -6.53 17.15 -8.02
N ILE A 16 -6.74 18.46 -7.93
CA ILE A 16 -6.43 19.21 -6.72
C ILE A 16 -7.22 18.55 -5.60
N ILE A 17 -6.53 17.78 -4.75
CA ILE A 17 -7.10 17.25 -3.53
C ILE A 17 -7.38 18.47 -2.64
N VAL A 18 -8.60 19.00 -2.67
CA VAL A 18 -9.08 19.92 -1.65
C VAL A 18 -9.23 19.09 -0.38
N ARG A 19 -8.14 18.99 0.37
CA ARG A 19 -8.16 18.51 1.73
C ARG A 19 -9.05 19.49 2.49
N ASN A 20 -10.20 19.03 2.98
CA ASN A 20 -10.91 19.75 4.03
C ASN A 20 -9.96 19.83 5.23
N LEU A 21 -9.22 20.93 5.29
CA LEU A 21 -8.44 21.32 6.44
C LEU A 21 -9.48 21.54 7.55
N ARG A 22 -9.68 20.53 8.39
CA ARG A 22 -10.10 20.76 9.78
C ARG A 22 -9.31 21.97 10.27
N ASN A 23 -9.97 22.89 10.97
CA ASN A 23 -9.36 24.02 11.68
C ASN A 23 -8.27 23.54 12.65
N ARG A 24 -7.15 23.05 12.14
CA ARG A 24 -5.85 23.18 12.78
C ARG A 24 -5.54 24.64 12.55
N GLN A 25 -5.47 25.40 13.64
CA GLN A 25 -4.89 26.74 13.62
C GLN A 25 -3.70 26.70 12.67
N ARG A 26 -3.79 27.45 11.56
CA ARG A 26 -2.62 27.62 10.71
C ARG A 26 -1.57 28.22 11.65
N PRO A 27 -0.39 27.59 11.83
CA PRO A 27 0.66 28.26 12.56
C PRO A 27 0.84 29.63 11.91
N GLU A 28 0.97 30.68 12.74
CA GLU A 28 1.06 32.03 12.22
C GLU A 28 2.06 32.05 11.08
N VAL A 29 1.66 32.63 9.95
CA VAL A 29 2.53 32.77 8.78
C VAL A 29 3.56 33.82 9.17
N SER A 30 4.58 33.38 9.89
CA SER A 30 5.79 34.14 10.15
C SER A 30 6.38 34.59 8.82
N ALA A 31 6.98 35.78 8.79
CA ALA A 31 7.45 36.45 7.60
C ALA A 31 8.26 35.56 6.62
N ASN A 32 8.93 34.52 7.11
CA ASN A 32 9.70 33.57 6.30
C ASN A 32 9.36 32.08 6.60
N PRO A 33 8.35 31.47 5.94
CA PRO A 33 7.94 30.07 6.19
C PRO A 33 9.00 29.03 5.78
N GLY A 34 9.97 29.40 4.95
CA GLY A 34 11.09 28.53 4.56
C GLY A 34 12.19 28.45 5.63
N LEU A 35 12.60 29.60 6.15
CA LEU A 35 13.62 29.73 7.21
C LEU A 35 13.17 29.01 8.48
N ASN A 36 11.93 29.22 8.89
CA ASN A 36 11.41 28.66 10.14
C ASN A 36 11.29 27.13 10.12
N LYS A 37 10.98 26.52 8.96
CA LYS A 37 10.99 25.06 8.83
C LYS A 37 12.40 24.46 8.93
N ARG A 38 13.40 25.18 8.40
CA ARG A 38 14.81 24.76 8.49
C ARG A 38 15.29 24.85 9.94
N ILE A 39 15.02 25.97 10.60
CA ILE A 39 15.31 26.18 12.05
C ILE A 39 14.69 25.07 12.89
N GLN A 40 13.41 24.74 12.65
CA GLN A 40 12.72 23.66 13.37
C GLN A 40 13.41 22.31 13.15
N ALA A 41 13.82 21.98 11.92
CA ALA A 41 14.53 20.73 11.64
C ALA A 41 15.91 20.67 12.35
N PHE A 42 16.63 21.79 12.42
CA PHE A 42 17.91 21.87 13.15
C PHE A 42 17.72 21.72 14.66
N GLN A 43 16.65 22.29 15.21
CA GLN A 43 16.27 22.11 16.62
C GLN A 43 15.89 20.66 16.93
N GLU A 44 15.16 19.99 16.04
CA GLU A 44 14.84 18.55 16.15
C GLU A 44 16.09 17.66 16.11
N GLN A 45 17.14 18.10 15.41
CA GLN A 45 18.46 17.45 15.38
C GLN A 45 19.35 17.82 16.58
N GLY A 46 18.88 18.67 17.49
CA GLY A 46 19.58 19.04 18.73
C GLY A 46 20.67 20.09 18.55
N ILE A 47 20.72 20.79 17.42
CA ILE A 47 21.69 21.86 17.15
C ILE A 47 21.17 23.13 17.84
N LYS A 48 21.94 23.66 18.80
CA LYS A 48 21.62 24.92 19.48
C LYS A 48 21.99 26.08 18.56
N ILE A 49 21.01 26.91 18.22
CA ILE A 49 21.22 28.13 17.46
C ILE A 49 21.58 29.21 18.48
N GLU A 50 22.85 29.57 18.56
CA GLU A 50 23.37 30.56 19.53
C GLU A 50 23.30 31.99 18.99
N ASP A 51 23.23 32.16 17.66
CA ASP A 51 23.22 33.46 16.98
C ASP A 51 21.78 34.06 16.97
N GLU A 52 21.63 35.33 17.37
CA GLU A 52 20.33 36.03 17.45
C GLU A 52 19.68 36.27 16.06
N ASP A 53 20.49 36.28 14.99
CA ASP A 53 20.05 36.42 13.60
C ASP A 53 20.02 35.06 12.87
N ALA A 54 18.81 34.55 12.64
CA ALA A 54 18.58 33.28 11.96
C ALA A 54 19.12 33.22 10.51
N GLU A 55 19.35 34.38 9.88
CA GLU A 55 19.97 34.49 8.57
C GLU A 55 21.48 34.23 8.61
N GLU A 56 22.20 34.68 9.65
CA GLU A 56 23.65 34.50 9.77
C GLU A 56 24.03 33.03 10.01
N PHE A 57 23.27 32.33 10.85
CA PHE A 57 23.43 30.88 11.04
C PHE A 57 23.23 30.11 9.72
N LEU A 58 22.23 30.53 8.93
CA LEU A 58 21.97 29.92 7.63
C LEU A 58 23.04 30.29 6.60
N GLU A 59 23.58 31.50 6.61
CA GLU A 59 24.72 31.90 5.78
C GLU A 59 26.00 31.14 6.13
N LYS A 60 26.31 30.90 7.41
CA LYS A 60 27.41 30.00 7.84
C LYS A 60 27.16 28.55 7.44
N SER A 61 25.92 28.08 7.40
CA SER A 61 25.60 26.74 6.86
C SER A 61 25.67 26.70 5.31
N ASN A 62 25.33 27.80 4.65
CA ASN A 62 25.35 27.98 3.19
C ASN A 62 26.72 28.42 2.67
N SER A 63 27.71 28.69 3.53
CA SER A 63 29.10 28.96 3.14
C SER A 63 29.81 27.71 2.58
N ASN A 64 29.03 26.68 2.23
CA ASN A 64 29.40 25.51 1.47
C ASN A 64 29.64 25.79 -0.03
N PHE A 65 29.63 27.07 -0.47
CA PHE A 65 29.97 27.43 -1.86
C PHE A 65 31.42 27.05 -2.22
N TYR A 66 32.32 27.00 -1.24
CA TYR A 66 33.69 26.49 -1.41
C TYR A 66 33.78 24.96 -1.45
N ASN A 67 32.72 24.26 -1.04
CA ASN A 67 32.68 22.80 -0.93
C ASN A 67 31.63 22.15 -1.86
N VAL A 68 31.32 22.83 -2.98
CA VAL A 68 30.36 22.36 -3.99
C VAL A 68 30.77 21.00 -4.57
N GLY A 69 32.06 20.69 -4.61
CA GLY A 69 32.58 19.41 -5.06
C GLY A 69 32.18 18.24 -4.14
N GLU A 70 32.27 18.39 -2.82
CA GLU A 70 31.86 17.34 -1.88
C GLU A 70 30.34 17.14 -1.91
N ALA A 71 29.57 18.23 -1.87
CA ALA A 71 28.10 18.16 -1.97
C ALA A 71 27.63 17.48 -3.28
N TYR A 72 28.31 17.74 -4.40
CA TYR A 72 28.02 17.08 -5.67
C TYR A 72 28.33 15.57 -5.62
N ASN A 73 29.47 15.19 -5.04
CA ASN A 73 29.87 13.79 -4.89
C ASN A 73 28.93 13.02 -3.95
N GLU A 74 28.49 13.66 -2.85
CA GLU A 74 27.50 13.10 -1.93
C GLU A 74 26.18 12.82 -2.63
N HIS A 75 25.64 13.79 -3.36
CA HIS A 75 24.42 13.59 -4.15
C HIS A 75 24.59 12.47 -5.18
N LEU A 76 25.72 12.40 -5.89
CA LEU A 76 25.99 11.29 -6.81
C LEU A 76 26.00 9.95 -6.07
N ASN A 77 26.66 9.86 -4.92
CA ASN A 77 26.70 8.65 -4.11
C ASN A 77 25.30 8.24 -3.63
N GLU A 78 24.47 9.18 -3.17
CA GLU A 78 23.08 8.93 -2.79
C GLU A 78 22.26 8.38 -3.97
N THR A 79 22.40 8.98 -5.16
CA THR A 79 21.70 8.48 -6.35
C THR A 79 22.18 7.09 -6.77
N LEU A 80 23.48 6.79 -6.60
CA LEU A 80 24.04 5.47 -6.87
C LEU A 80 23.54 4.44 -5.86
N ILE A 81 23.53 4.76 -4.56
CA ILE A 81 22.98 3.90 -3.50
C ILE A 81 21.51 3.58 -3.81
N GLY A 82 20.70 4.59 -4.16
CA GLY A 82 19.31 4.39 -4.56
C GLY A 82 19.15 3.47 -5.79
N LYS A 83 20.04 3.60 -6.80
CA LYS A 83 20.05 2.70 -7.97
C LYS A 83 20.42 1.27 -7.57
N HIS A 84 21.43 1.07 -6.73
CA HIS A 84 21.83 -0.25 -6.24
C HIS A 84 20.69 -0.92 -5.45
N ASP A 85 20.04 -0.19 -4.55
CA ASP A 85 18.89 -0.70 -3.78
C ASP A 85 17.73 -1.14 -4.69
N LEU A 86 17.43 -0.36 -5.72
CA LEU A 86 16.43 -0.72 -6.72
C LEU A 86 16.85 -1.97 -7.48
N GLN A 87 18.10 -2.08 -7.92
CA GLN A 87 18.62 -3.28 -8.59
C GLN A 87 18.52 -4.51 -7.68
N HIS A 88 18.92 -4.40 -6.42
CA HIS A 88 18.79 -5.50 -5.45
C HIS A 88 17.34 -5.93 -5.26
N LYS A 89 16.41 -4.99 -5.15
CA LYS A 89 14.97 -5.29 -5.09
C LYS A 89 14.48 -5.99 -6.35
N ILE A 90 14.89 -5.51 -7.54
CA ILE A 90 14.52 -6.13 -8.83
C ILE A 90 15.07 -7.55 -8.94
N VAL A 91 16.34 -7.79 -8.58
CA VAL A 91 16.96 -9.11 -8.62
C VAL A 91 16.27 -10.04 -7.62
N LYS A 92 16.02 -9.58 -6.40
CA LYS A 92 15.26 -10.31 -5.38
C LYS A 92 13.88 -10.71 -5.91
N GLU A 93 13.16 -9.76 -6.47
CA GLU A 93 11.83 -10.01 -7.02
C GLU A 93 11.85 -10.85 -8.29
N LYS A 94 12.89 -10.82 -9.12
CA LYS A 94 12.92 -11.64 -10.35
C LYS A 94 13.29 -13.09 -10.06
N TYR A 95 14.31 -13.31 -9.24
CA TYR A 95 14.95 -14.62 -9.10
C TYR A 95 14.65 -15.32 -7.78
N PHE A 96 14.34 -14.57 -6.72
CA PHE A 96 14.15 -15.11 -5.36
C PHE A 96 12.69 -15.04 -4.91
N LYS A 97 11.74 -15.24 -5.84
CA LYS A 97 10.31 -15.34 -5.47
C LYS A 97 10.04 -16.65 -4.76
N GLU A 98 9.85 -16.58 -3.44
CA GLU A 98 9.22 -17.66 -2.68
C GLU A 98 7.72 -17.72 -3.03
N ASN A 99 7.38 -18.53 -4.03
CA ASN A 99 6.01 -18.75 -4.45
C ASN A 99 5.32 -19.72 -3.48
N LEU A 100 4.94 -19.23 -2.31
CA LEU A 100 4.07 -19.99 -1.41
C LEU A 100 2.66 -20.07 -2.01
N PRO A 101 2.09 -21.28 -2.16
CA PRO A 101 0.75 -21.43 -2.69
C PRO A 101 -0.27 -20.79 -1.74
N ASN A 102 -1.31 -20.18 -2.32
CA ASN A 102 -2.37 -19.59 -1.51
C ASN A 102 -3.28 -20.70 -0.97
N LEU A 103 -3.20 -20.92 0.34
CA LEU A 103 -4.02 -21.91 1.06
C LEU A 103 -5.29 -21.30 1.67
N LEU A 104 -5.35 -19.97 1.81
CA LEU A 104 -6.49 -19.28 2.41
C LEU A 104 -7.64 -19.13 1.41
N THR A 105 -8.84 -19.52 1.82
CA THR A 105 -10.11 -19.20 1.13
C THR A 105 -10.51 -17.75 1.36
N TRP A 106 -11.46 -17.24 0.58
CA TRP A 106 -11.92 -15.86 0.72
C TRP A 106 -12.53 -15.58 2.11
N SER A 107 -13.33 -16.50 2.64
CA SER A 107 -13.95 -16.37 3.96
C SER A 107 -12.91 -16.22 5.08
N GLU A 108 -11.83 -17.00 5.02
CA GLU A 108 -10.72 -16.92 5.98
C GLU A 108 -9.99 -15.58 5.88
N LYS A 109 -9.79 -15.06 4.67
CA LYS A 109 -9.18 -13.74 4.48
C LYS A 109 -10.05 -12.61 5.04
N GLU A 110 -11.37 -12.75 4.99
CA GLU A 110 -12.29 -11.80 5.63
C GLU A 110 -12.25 -11.94 7.15
N GLN A 111 -12.25 -13.17 7.67
CA GLN A 111 -12.13 -13.43 9.11
C GLN A 111 -10.85 -12.82 9.69
N ILE A 112 -9.69 -13.02 9.03
CA ILE A 112 -8.42 -12.43 9.45
C ILE A 112 -8.52 -10.89 9.50
N ARG A 113 -9.15 -10.28 8.50
CA ARG A 113 -9.34 -8.82 8.46
C ARG A 113 -10.25 -8.34 9.58
N HIS A 114 -11.35 -9.07 9.82
CA HIS A 114 -12.28 -8.77 10.90
C HIS A 114 -11.55 -8.80 12.25
N LEU A 115 -10.83 -9.88 12.55
CA LEU A 115 -10.06 -10.04 13.79
C LEU A 115 -9.05 -8.90 13.99
N ALA A 116 -8.27 -8.58 12.96
CA ALA A 116 -7.29 -7.50 13.00
C ALA A 116 -7.92 -6.11 13.19
N THR A 117 -9.16 -5.92 12.73
CA THR A 117 -9.90 -4.66 12.86
C THR A 117 -10.55 -4.54 14.24
N THR A 118 -11.11 -5.63 14.77
CA THR A 118 -11.79 -5.62 16.07
C THR A 118 -10.84 -5.55 17.24
N GLN A 119 -9.70 -6.23 17.16
CA GLN A 119 -8.75 -6.41 18.26
C GLN A 119 -7.32 -6.42 17.73
N PRO A 120 -6.78 -5.24 17.33
CA PRO A 120 -5.43 -5.15 16.76
C PRO A 120 -4.32 -5.51 17.75
N ASP A 121 -4.55 -5.32 19.06
CA ASP A 121 -3.55 -5.56 20.11
C ASP A 121 -3.32 -7.06 20.34
N GLU A 122 -4.39 -7.86 20.32
CA GLU A 122 -4.34 -9.31 20.50
C GLU A 122 -3.95 -10.01 19.19
N TRP A 123 -4.56 -9.59 18.08
CA TRP A 123 -4.36 -10.20 16.76
C TRP A 123 -3.23 -9.53 15.99
N THR A 124 -2.02 -9.67 16.52
CA THR A 124 -0.81 -9.28 15.81
C THR A 124 -0.58 -10.16 14.58
N PRO A 125 0.16 -9.69 13.55
CA PRO A 125 0.47 -10.50 12.37
C PRO A 125 1.20 -11.82 12.68
N GLN A 126 1.91 -11.90 13.82
CA GLN A 126 2.50 -13.16 14.29
C GLN A 126 1.43 -14.13 14.78
N ARG A 127 0.53 -13.69 15.67
CA ARG A 127 -0.57 -14.51 16.19
C ARG A 127 -1.48 -15.05 15.09
N ILE A 128 -1.80 -14.21 14.11
CA ILE A 128 -2.60 -14.63 12.94
C ILE A 128 -1.86 -15.72 12.13
N ALA A 129 -0.54 -15.63 11.97
CA ALA A 129 0.24 -16.65 11.25
C ALA A 129 0.39 -17.96 12.04
N GLU A 130 0.13 -17.95 13.35
CA GLU A 130 0.08 -19.15 14.19
C GLU A 130 -1.29 -19.84 14.12
N SER A 131 -2.37 -19.06 14.00
CA SER A 131 -3.75 -19.59 13.99
C SER A 131 -4.29 -19.92 12.60
N PHE A 132 -3.64 -19.44 11.53
CA PHE A 132 -4.04 -19.70 10.15
C PHE A 132 -2.88 -20.30 9.34
N PRO A 133 -3.17 -21.05 8.25
CA PRO A 133 -2.14 -21.62 7.37
C PRO A 133 -1.57 -20.56 6.43
N VAL A 134 -0.85 -19.60 7.00
CA VAL A 134 -0.28 -18.44 6.31
C VAL A 134 1.03 -18.00 6.98
N THR A 135 1.93 -17.38 6.23
CA THR A 135 3.17 -16.83 6.77
C THR A 135 2.98 -15.37 7.19
N VAL A 136 3.74 -14.91 8.20
CA VAL A 136 3.74 -13.52 8.67
C VAL A 136 3.87 -12.49 7.54
N PRO A 137 4.79 -12.62 6.55
CA PRO A 137 4.87 -11.66 5.45
C PRO A 137 3.60 -11.63 4.60
N VAL A 138 2.92 -12.77 4.40
CA VAL A 138 1.66 -12.84 3.65
C VAL A 138 0.53 -12.19 4.45
N VAL A 139 0.46 -12.37 5.77
CA VAL A 139 -0.51 -11.66 6.63
C VAL A 139 -0.32 -10.15 6.53
N LYS A 140 0.91 -9.65 6.65
CA LYS A 140 1.21 -8.21 6.49
C LYS A 140 0.74 -7.68 5.13
N LYS A 141 0.94 -8.45 4.05
CA LYS A 141 0.45 -8.10 2.71
C LYS A 141 -1.08 -8.09 2.64
N LEU A 142 -1.73 -9.08 3.25
CA LEU A 142 -3.20 -9.23 3.26
C LEU A 142 -3.86 -8.06 4.01
N LEU A 143 -3.30 -7.65 5.15
CA LEU A 143 -3.81 -6.51 5.92
C LEU A 143 -3.55 -5.17 5.21
N LYS A 144 -2.38 -5.01 4.58
CA LYS A 144 -2.03 -3.78 3.86
C LYS A 144 -2.81 -3.60 2.56
N TYR A 145 -3.07 -4.71 1.85
CA TYR A 145 -3.71 -4.71 0.53
C TYR A 145 -4.93 -5.62 0.55
N PRO A 146 -6.10 -5.13 0.98
CA PRO A 146 -7.32 -5.93 1.03
C PRO A 146 -7.78 -6.28 -0.38
N TRP A 147 -7.81 -7.58 -0.69
CA TRP A 147 -8.38 -8.07 -1.94
C TRP A 147 -9.90 -8.10 -1.84
N LYS A 148 -10.57 -7.22 -2.57
CA LYS A 148 -12.03 -7.16 -2.70
C LYS A 148 -12.45 -7.70 -4.07
N PRO A 149 -12.96 -8.94 -4.17
CA PRO A 149 -13.45 -9.47 -5.44
C PRO A 149 -14.73 -8.75 -5.86
N ALA A 150 -14.85 -8.44 -7.15
CA ALA A 150 -16.01 -7.77 -7.72
C ALA A 150 -17.21 -8.72 -7.99
N THR A 151 -16.97 -10.03 -8.07
CA THR A 151 -17.97 -11.02 -8.52
C THR A 151 -17.86 -12.32 -7.72
N GLU A 152 -18.98 -12.97 -7.49
CA GLU A 152 -19.07 -14.26 -6.78
C GLU A 152 -18.29 -15.36 -7.50
N GLU A 153 -18.36 -15.41 -8.84
CA GLU A 153 -17.59 -16.37 -9.64
C GLU A 153 -16.08 -16.27 -9.38
N ARG A 154 -15.58 -15.06 -9.13
CA ARG A 154 -14.16 -14.83 -8.83
C ARG A 154 -13.80 -15.37 -7.46
N ILE A 155 -14.72 -15.30 -6.49
CA ILE A 155 -14.58 -15.93 -5.17
C ILE A 155 -14.56 -17.46 -5.33
N ALA A 156 -15.53 -18.02 -6.05
CA ALA A 156 -15.62 -19.46 -6.26
C ALA A 156 -14.38 -20.05 -6.96
N ARG A 157 -13.86 -19.38 -8.00
CA ARG A 157 -12.61 -19.79 -8.67
C ARG A 157 -11.41 -19.72 -7.73
N HIS A 158 -11.36 -18.70 -6.87
CA HIS A 158 -10.30 -18.53 -5.90
C HIS A 158 -10.32 -19.63 -4.82
N ASP A 159 -11.49 -19.92 -4.29
CA ASP A 159 -11.69 -21.00 -3.31
C ASP A 159 -11.41 -22.38 -3.92
N ALA A 160 -11.82 -22.63 -5.17
CA ALA A 160 -11.48 -23.85 -5.90
C ALA A 160 -9.96 -24.03 -6.07
N SER A 161 -9.23 -22.95 -6.37
CA SER A 161 -7.76 -22.99 -6.43
C SER A 161 -7.15 -23.24 -5.06
N ALA A 162 -7.67 -22.65 -3.99
CA ALA A 162 -7.19 -22.91 -2.64
C ALA A 162 -7.38 -24.39 -2.26
N MET A 163 -8.55 -24.97 -2.54
CA MET A 163 -8.81 -26.40 -2.31
C MET A 163 -7.90 -27.32 -3.12
N ARG A 164 -7.55 -26.95 -4.36
CA ARG A 164 -6.56 -27.70 -5.16
C ARG A 164 -5.18 -27.67 -4.51
N ASN A 165 -4.72 -26.49 -4.08
CA ASN A 165 -3.44 -26.35 -3.39
C ASN A 165 -3.39 -27.17 -2.08
N TRP A 166 -4.52 -27.32 -1.38
CA TRP A 166 -4.61 -28.19 -0.21
C TRP A 166 -4.44 -29.67 -0.54
N ARG A 167 -5.01 -30.13 -1.66
CA ARG A 167 -4.80 -31.50 -2.14
C ARG A 167 -3.33 -31.75 -2.47
N GLU A 168 -2.71 -30.84 -3.21
CA GLU A 168 -1.29 -30.90 -3.56
C GLU A 168 -0.37 -30.87 -2.31
N LEU A 169 -0.77 -30.13 -1.26
CA LEU A 169 -0.04 -30.11 0.02
C LEU A 169 -0.11 -31.45 0.75
N LYS A 170 -1.29 -32.10 0.77
CA LYS A 170 -1.49 -33.41 1.38
C LYS A 170 -0.74 -34.50 0.61
N GLU A 171 -0.72 -34.41 -0.71
CA GLU A 171 0.04 -35.30 -1.60
C GLU A 171 1.56 -35.09 -1.49
N GLY A 172 2.00 -33.92 -1.01
CA GLY A 172 3.40 -33.61 -0.81
C GLY A 172 4.13 -33.10 -2.06
N ASN A 173 3.40 -32.77 -3.13
CA ASN A 173 3.94 -32.31 -4.41
C ASN A 173 4.41 -30.85 -4.41
N LEU A 174 4.19 -30.11 -3.32
CA LEU A 174 4.55 -28.70 -3.21
C LEU A 174 5.97 -28.52 -2.68
N ASN A 175 6.78 -27.74 -3.41
CA ASN A 175 8.13 -27.34 -3.01
C ASN A 175 8.07 -26.25 -1.92
N ILE A 176 7.76 -26.66 -0.70
CA ILE A 176 7.66 -25.81 0.50
C ILE A 176 8.69 -26.33 1.52
N PRO A 177 9.37 -25.45 2.28
CA PRO A 177 10.24 -25.90 3.36
C PRO A 177 9.46 -26.76 4.37
N GLU A 178 10.11 -27.83 4.81
CA GLU A 178 9.51 -28.89 5.63
C GLU A 178 8.87 -28.36 6.93
N ASP A 179 9.47 -27.35 7.54
CA ASP A 179 8.94 -26.71 8.76
C ASP A 179 7.58 -26.04 8.53
N LEU A 180 7.41 -25.35 7.39
CA LEU A 180 6.14 -24.74 7.04
C LEU A 180 5.10 -25.80 6.68
N LYS A 181 5.51 -26.87 6.01
CA LYS A 181 4.64 -28.00 5.68
C LYS A 181 4.07 -28.65 6.94
N LYS A 182 4.91 -28.97 7.91
CA LYS A 182 4.49 -29.50 9.23
C LYS A 182 3.48 -28.59 9.91
N ARG A 183 3.72 -27.27 9.88
CA ARG A 183 2.79 -26.29 10.45
C ARG A 183 1.46 -26.27 9.69
N PHE A 184 1.47 -26.30 8.37
CA PHE A 184 0.25 -26.26 7.56
C PHE A 184 -0.58 -27.54 7.67
N LEU A 185 0.05 -28.70 7.86
CA LEU A 185 -0.66 -29.97 8.07
C LEU A 185 -1.51 -29.98 9.34
N LYS A 186 -1.18 -29.16 10.37
CA LYS A 186 -2.03 -28.98 11.57
C LYS A 186 -3.42 -28.44 11.24
N PHE A 187 -3.60 -27.80 10.09
CA PHE A 187 -4.87 -27.22 9.65
C PHE A 187 -5.64 -28.11 8.68
N SER A 188 -5.23 -29.37 8.49
CA SER A 188 -5.79 -30.26 7.48
C SER A 188 -7.23 -30.73 7.76
N GLU A 189 -7.67 -30.66 9.02
CA GLU A 189 -8.98 -31.10 9.52
C GLU A 189 -10.04 -29.98 9.53
N ARG A 190 -9.68 -28.76 9.10
CA ARG A 190 -10.59 -27.62 9.17
C ARG A 190 -11.82 -27.81 8.27
N GLN A 191 -12.98 -27.51 8.82
CA GLN A 191 -14.23 -27.41 8.07
C GLN A 191 -14.40 -25.97 7.59
N ILE A 192 -14.48 -25.78 6.28
CA ILE A 192 -14.70 -24.45 5.69
C ILE A 192 -16.21 -24.27 5.52
N PRO A 193 -16.84 -23.31 6.23
CA PRO A 193 -18.26 -23.09 6.07
C PRO A 193 -18.55 -22.67 4.62
N PRO A 194 -19.61 -23.22 4.00
CA PRO A 194 -19.99 -22.84 2.64
C PRO A 194 -20.32 -21.35 2.59
N LEU A 195 -19.91 -20.70 1.50
CA LEU A 195 -20.13 -19.29 1.28
C LEU A 195 -21.64 -19.03 1.11
N ASN A 196 -22.27 -18.40 2.11
CA ASN A 196 -23.67 -17.99 2.01
C ASN A 196 -23.78 -16.75 1.12
N GLN A 197 -24.56 -16.81 0.04
CA GLN A 197 -24.80 -15.69 -0.90
C GLN A 197 -25.19 -14.38 -0.17
N LYS A 198 -25.89 -14.49 0.96
CA LYS A 198 -26.30 -13.34 1.81
C LYS A 198 -25.14 -12.56 2.43
N SER A 199 -23.97 -13.16 2.60
CA SER A 199 -22.78 -12.50 3.18
C SER A 199 -21.99 -11.68 2.17
N ILE A 200 -22.27 -11.83 0.87
CA ILE A 200 -21.63 -11.07 -0.18
C ILE A 200 -22.40 -9.74 -0.31
N LYS A 201 -22.17 -8.83 0.63
CA LYS A 201 -22.47 -7.42 0.37
C LYS A 201 -21.39 -6.95 -0.60
N VAL A 202 -21.59 -7.20 -1.89
CA VAL A 202 -20.82 -6.48 -2.91
C VAL A 202 -21.20 -5.02 -2.70
N ASP A 203 -20.27 -4.23 -2.20
CA ASP A 203 -20.38 -2.77 -2.23
C ASP A 203 -20.31 -2.36 -3.72
N LEU A 204 -21.38 -2.61 -4.48
CA LEU A 204 -21.67 -1.98 -5.78
C LEU A 204 -21.82 -0.46 -5.61
N THR A 205 -21.77 0.03 -4.37
CA THR A 205 -21.85 1.41 -3.92
C THR A 205 -20.50 2.14 -3.88
N GLN A 206 -19.47 1.64 -4.57
CA GLN A 206 -18.73 2.62 -5.37
C GLN A 206 -19.65 2.96 -6.53
N ALA A 207 -20.70 3.75 -6.26
CA ALA A 207 -21.31 4.57 -7.27
C ALA A 207 -20.12 5.27 -7.92
N GLU A 208 -19.79 4.84 -9.14
CA GLU A 208 -18.82 5.51 -9.97
C GLU A 208 -19.17 6.98 -9.82
N LYS A 209 -18.25 7.77 -9.27
CA LYS A 209 -18.51 9.19 -9.07
C LYS A 209 -18.88 9.71 -10.46
N ILE A 210 -20.18 9.90 -10.69
CA ILE A 210 -20.76 10.28 -11.96
C ILE A 210 -19.87 11.39 -12.47
N GLY A 211 -19.21 11.17 -13.60
CA GLY A 211 -18.25 12.12 -14.12
C GLY A 211 -18.92 13.49 -14.25
N GLU A 212 -18.16 14.58 -14.05
CA GLU A 212 -18.70 15.94 -14.12
C GLU A 212 -19.52 16.15 -15.41
N PHE A 213 -19.07 15.55 -16.52
CA PHE A 213 -19.78 15.56 -17.80
C PHE A 213 -21.12 14.82 -17.79
N GLU A 214 -21.20 13.65 -17.15
CA GLU A 214 -22.44 12.87 -17.09
C GLU A 214 -23.47 13.56 -16.19
N GLN A 215 -23.03 14.25 -15.14
CA GLN A 215 -23.90 15.12 -14.34
C GLN A 215 -24.47 16.27 -15.19
N ILE A 216 -23.62 16.93 -15.99
CA ILE A 216 -24.04 18.01 -16.87
C ILE A 216 -25.09 17.51 -17.87
N ILE A 217 -24.85 16.37 -18.53
CA ILE A 217 -25.80 15.78 -19.49
C ILE A 217 -27.15 15.49 -18.83
N GLN A 218 -27.16 14.91 -17.63
CA GLN A 218 -28.40 14.66 -16.90
C GLN A 218 -29.12 15.95 -16.50
N THR A 219 -28.40 16.99 -16.09
CA THR A 219 -29.02 18.29 -15.77
C THR A 219 -29.63 18.97 -16.99
N CYS A 220 -28.98 18.90 -18.16
CA CYS A 220 -29.54 19.43 -19.40
C CYS A 220 -30.78 18.64 -19.83
N ALA A 221 -30.70 17.30 -19.82
CA ALA A 221 -31.84 16.45 -20.16
C ALA A 221 -33.05 16.67 -19.22
N LYS A 222 -32.82 17.00 -17.94
CA LYS A 222 -33.91 17.35 -17.01
C LYS A 222 -34.54 18.71 -17.31
N LYS A 223 -33.75 19.70 -17.74
CA LYS A 223 -34.28 21.00 -18.16
C LYS A 223 -35.15 20.88 -19.40
N ASP A 224 -34.69 20.15 -20.41
CA ASP A 224 -35.43 19.95 -21.67
C ASP A 224 -36.79 19.25 -21.46
N ASN A 225 -36.89 18.40 -20.42
CA ASN A 225 -38.13 17.73 -20.06
C ASN A 225 -39.07 18.58 -19.17
N ALA A 226 -38.55 19.62 -18.51
CA ALA A 226 -39.36 20.53 -17.69
C ALA A 226 -39.91 21.72 -18.50
N GLU A 227 -39.33 21.99 -19.67
CA GLU A 227 -39.76 23.02 -20.62
C GLU A 227 -40.80 22.50 -21.64
N LYS A 228 -41.17 21.22 -21.55
CA LYS A 228 -42.29 20.60 -22.30
C LYS A 228 -43.50 20.42 -21.40
#